data_AF-A0A7W0RN26-F1
#
_entry.id   AF-A0A7W0RN26-F1
#
_cell.length_a   1.000
_cell.length_b   1.000
_cell.length_c   1.000
_cell.angle_alpha   90.00
_cell.angle_beta   90.00
_cell.angle_gamma   90.00
#
_symmetry.space_group_name_H-M   'P 1'
#
loop_
_entity.id
_entity.type
_entity.pdbx_description
1 polymer ?
#
loop_
_entity_poly.entity_id
_entity_poly.type
_entity_poly.pdbx_seq_one_letter_code
_entity_poly.pdbx_strand_id
1 'polypeptide(L)' 'MRIADLTSGAARLRDQTDVLIAAWGETREHWNDANSRNIEENHLNPVAEDVSAALTTIRHLSEVLAKAQRECEAW' A
#
# COMPACT_ATOMS: atom_id res chain seq x y z
N MET A 1 5.49 -12.57 -22.15
CA MET A 1 6.22 -12.08 -20.96
C MET A 1 5.26 -12.11 -19.79
N ARG A 2 5.62 -12.74 -18.66
CA ARG A 2 4.81 -12.63 -17.45
C ARG A 2 5.00 -11.20 -16.96
N ILE A 3 4.02 -10.33 -17.22
CA ILE A 3 3.98 -8.97 -16.64
C ILE A 3 4.33 -9.16 -15.16
N ALA A 4 5.34 -8.44 -14.67
CA ALA A 4 5.76 -8.50 -13.28
C ALA A 4 4.51 -8.52 -12.40
N ASP A 5 4.43 -9.46 -11.44
CA ASP A 5 3.24 -9.63 -10.62
C ASP A 5 3.12 -8.48 -9.61
N LEU A 6 2.69 -7.34 -10.13
CA LEU A 6 2.44 -6.11 -9.41
C LEU A 6 1.22 -6.24 -8.50
N THR A 7 0.29 -7.12 -8.88
CA THR A 7 -0.95 -7.41 -8.15
C THR A 7 -0.69 -8.08 -6.82
N SER A 8 0.17 -9.11 -6.76
CA SER A 8 0.49 -9.77 -5.48
C SER A 8 1.31 -8.89 -4.56
N GLY A 9 2.25 -8.12 -5.11
CA GLY A 9 3.02 -7.13 -4.35
C GLY A 9 2.12 -6.06 -3.72
N ALA A 10 1.19 -5.50 -4.50
CA ALA A 10 0.21 -4.53 -4.01
C ALA A 10 -0.73 -5.13 -2.94
N ALA A 11 -1.21 -6.35 -3.13
CA ALA A 11 -2.04 -7.03 -2.14
C ALA A 11 -1.28 -7.19 -0.82
N ARG A 12 -0.05 -7.72 -0.88
CA ARG A 12 0.79 -7.89 0.31
C ARG A 12 1.09 -6.55 1.00
N LEU A 13 1.36 -5.49 0.25
CA LEU A 13 1.63 -4.17 0.82
C LEU A 13 0.41 -3.67 1.61
N ARG A 14 -0.79 -3.72 1.02
CA ARG A 14 -2.03 -3.36 1.70
C ARG A 14 -2.23 -4.17 2.98
N ASP A 15 -2.12 -5.50 2.87
CA ASP A 15 -2.38 -6.39 4.00
C ASP A 15 -1.41 -6.12 5.17
N GLN A 16 -0.13 -5.82 4.89
CA GLN A 16 0.83 -5.46 5.94
C GLN A 16 0.58 -4.07 6.54
N THR A 17 0.08 -3.12 5.75
CA THR A 17 -0.35 -1.81 6.27
C THR A 17 -1.56 -1.94 7.19
N ASP A 18 -2.53 -2.80 6.85
CA ASP A 18 -3.68 -3.07 7.71
C ASP A 18 -3.25 -3.69 9.05
N VAL A 19 -2.30 -4.63 9.02
CA VAL A 19 -1.70 -5.21 10.24
C VAL A 19 -1.01 -4.15 11.09
N LEU A 20 -0.26 -3.23 10.47
CA LEU A 20 0.41 -2.14 11.17
C LEU A 20 -0.60 -1.22 11.88
N ILE A 21 -1.67 -0.84 11.18
CA ILE A 21 -2.72 0.05 11.73
C ILE A 21 -3.45 -0.65 12.89
N ALA A 22 -3.76 -1.94 12.76
CA ALA A 22 -4.38 -2.71 13.83
C ALA A 22 -3.47 -2.79 15.07
N ALA A 23 -2.20 -3.15 14.89
CA ALA A 23 -1.23 -3.23 15.97
C ALA A 23 -0.99 -1.87 16.65
N TRP A 24 -1.06 -0.77 15.88
CA TRP A 24 -1.01 0.57 16.44
C TRP A 24 -2.24 0.88 17.30
N GLY A 25 -3.43 0.50 16.84
CA GLY A 25 -4.67 0.63 17.61
C GLY A 25 -4.57 -0.01 18.99
N GLU A 26 -4.12 -1.27 19.03
CA GLU A 26 -3.87 -2.01 20.29
C GLU A 26 -2.81 -1.32 21.17
N THR A 27 -1.72 -0.85 20.55
CA THR A 27 -0.64 -0.15 21.27
C THR A 27 -1.15 1.12 21.95
N ARG A 28 -2.05 1.86 21.30
CA ARG A 28 -2.61 3.12 21.83
C ARG A 28 -3.52 2.92 23.03
N GLU A 29 -4.08 1.74 23.24
CA GLU A 29 -4.87 1.44 24.44
C GLU A 29 -4.02 1.53 25.71
N HIS A 30 -2.72 1.25 25.59
CA HIS A 30 -1.77 1.27 26.70
C HIS A 30 -0.77 2.43 26.61
N TRP A 31 -0.60 3.04 25.44
CA TRP A 31 0.36 4.12 25.20
C TRP A 31 -0.26 5.32 24.47
N ASN A 32 -0.71 6.33 25.22
CA ASN A 32 -1.43 7.50 24.68
C ASN A 32 -0.87 8.86 25.16
N ASP A 33 0.46 8.95 25.27
CA ASP A 33 1.15 10.17 25.66
C ASP A 33 1.45 11.09 24.45
N ALA A 34 2.21 12.15 24.68
CA ALA A 34 2.60 13.08 23.61
C ALA A 34 3.53 12.43 22.57
N ASN A 35 4.34 11.45 22.96
CA ASN A 35 5.26 10.78 22.05
C ASN A 35 4.52 9.82 21.12
N SER A 36 3.52 9.10 21.62
CA SER A 36 2.70 8.21 20.79
C SER A 36 1.91 8.99 19.73
N ARG A 37 1.36 10.16 20.09
CA ARG A 37 0.74 11.09 19.12
C ARG A 37 1.73 11.60 18.08
N ASN A 38 2.95 11.96 18.50
CA ASN A 38 3.99 12.41 17.58
C ASN A 38 4.35 11.33 16.55
N ILE A 39 4.45 10.07 16.97
CA ILE A 39 4.71 8.94 16.08
C ILE A 39 3.57 8.74 15.08
N GLU A 40 2.32 8.79 15.55
CA GLU A 40 1.17 8.65 14.68
C GLU A 40 1.12 9.74 13.62
N GLU A 41 1.24 11.00 14.03
CA GLU A 41 1.11 12.15 13.15
C GLU A 41 2.26 12.26 12.14
N ASN A 42 3.50 11.99 12.58
CA ASN A 42 4.68 12.24 11.74
C ASN A 42 5.22 11.01 11.02
N HIS A 43 4.76 9.81 11.36
CA HIS A 43 5.24 8.57 10.76
C HIS A 43 4.11 7.67 10.26
N LEU A 44 3.15 7.30 11.10
CA LEU A 44 2.14 6.33 10.71
C LEU A 44 1.13 6.88 9.70
N ASN A 45 0.62 8.10 9.92
CA ASN A 45 -0.29 8.75 8.99
C ASN A 45 0.37 8.97 7.61
N PRO A 46 1.59 9.55 7.52
CA PRO A 46 2.29 9.66 6.23
C PRO A 46 2.50 8.32 5.53
N VAL A 47 2.91 7.27 6.25
CA VAL A 47 3.11 5.94 5.66
C VAL A 47 1.80 5.38 5.10
N ALA A 48 0.68 5.56 5.80
CA ALA A 48 -0.63 5.10 5.31
C ALA A 48 -1.05 5.85 4.03
N GLU A 49 -0.83 7.16 3.97
CA GLU A 49 -1.08 7.98 2.79
C GLU A 49 -0.20 7.57 1.61
N ASP A 50 1.10 7.41 1.82
CA ASP A 50 2.06 7.00 0.81
C ASP A 50 1.74 5.61 0.23
N VAL A 51 1.36 4.66 1.09
CA VAL A 51 0.95 3.32 0.64
C VAL A 51 -0.33 3.40 -0.19
N SER A 52 -1.31 4.18 0.23
CA SER A 52 -2.56 4.38 -0.53
C SER A 52 -2.29 4.96 -1.93
N ALA A 53 -1.42 5.97 -2.01
CA ALA A 53 -0.99 6.55 -3.27
C ALA A 53 -0.26 5.51 -4.15
N ALA A 54 0.69 4.76 -3.58
CA ALA A 54 1.43 3.73 -4.30
C ALA A 54 0.51 2.63 -4.86
N LEU A 55 -0.46 2.14 -4.07
CA LEU A 55 -1.42 1.12 -4.52
C LEU A 55 -2.27 1.61 -5.70
N THR A 56 -2.64 2.90 -5.71
CA THR A 56 -3.36 3.53 -6.81
C THR A 56 -2.51 3.54 -8.08
N THR A 57 -1.25 3.96 -7.99
CA THR A 57 -0.32 3.98 -9.12
C THR A 57 -0.02 2.57 -9.64
N ILE A 58 0.16 1.58 -8.76
CA ILE A 58 0.40 0.19 -9.15
C ILE A 58 -0.78 -0.38 -9.93
N ARG A 59 -2.01 -0.07 -9.51
CA ARG A 59 -3.22 -0.48 -10.24
C ARG A 59 -3.23 0.10 -11.65
N HIS A 60 -2.99 1.40 -11.78
CA HIS A 60 -2.93 2.07 -13.07
C HIS A 60 -1.84 1.47 -13.98
N LEU A 61 -0.65 1.22 -13.45
CA LEU A 61 0.45 0.59 -14.19
C LEU A 61 0.06 -0.82 -14.69
N SER A 62 -0.61 -1.60 -13.85
CA SER A 62 -1.09 -2.94 -14.21
C SER A 62 -2.09 -2.92 -15.36
N GLU A 63 -3.00 -1.94 -15.37
CA GLU A 63 -3.98 -1.75 -16.46
C GLU A 63 -3.30 -1.38 -17.79
N VAL A 64 -2.33 -0.45 -17.75
CA VAL A 64 -1.57 -0.03 -18.93
C VAL A 64 -0.77 -1.18 -19.52
N LEU A 65 -0.08 -1.96 -18.68
CA LEU A 65 0.69 -3.11 -19.12
C LEU A 65 -0.20 -4.22 -19.70
N ALA A 66 -1.35 -4.48 -19.08
CA ALA A 66 -2.32 -5.44 -19.59
C ALA A 66 -2.90 -5.01 -20.95
N LYS A 67 -3.13 -3.70 -21.15
CA LYS A 67 -3.54 -3.15 -22.45
C LYS A 67 -2.45 -3.33 -23.50
N ALA A 68 -1.21 -2.95 -23.19
CA ALA A 68 -0.08 -3.08 -24.11
C ALA A 68 0.14 -4.55 -24.53
N GLN A 69 0.04 -5.49 -23.58
CA GLN A 69 0.14 -6.93 -23.91
C GLN A 69 -0.93 -7.36 -24.91
N ARG A 70 -2.20 -7.00 -24.68
CA ARG A 70 -3.30 -7.34 -25.61
C ARG A 70 -3.09 -6.76 -27.01
N GLU A 71 -2.58 -5.54 -27.10
CA GLU A 71 -2.30 -4.90 -28.39
C GLU A 71 -1.15 -5.58 -29.14
N CYS A 72 -0.12 -6.06 -28.43
CA CYS A 72 0.97 -6.83 -29.03
C CYS A 72 0.58 -8.26 -29.44
N GLU A 73 -0.35 -8.90 -28.72
CA GLU A 73 -0.85 -10.26 -29.05
C GLU A 73 -1.87 -10.26 -30.21
N ALA A 74 -2.42 -9.09 -30.55
CA ALA A 74 -3.39 -8.93 -31.64
C ALA A 74 -2.76 -8.72 -33.03
N TRP A 75 -1.42 -8.72 -33.12
CA TRP A 75 -0.62 -8.63 -34.36
C TRP A 75 0.04 -9.97 -34.67
#